data_AF-A0A0D6A4T2-F1
#
_entry.id   AF-A0A0D6A4T2-F1
#
_cell.length_a   1.000
_cell.length_b   1.000
_cell.length_c   1.000
_cell.angle_alpha   90.00
_cell.angle_beta   90.00
_cell.angle_gamma   90.00
#
_symmetry.space_group_name_H-M   'P 1'
#
loop_
_entity.id
_entity.type
_entity.pdbx_description
1 polymer ?
#
loop_
_entity_poly.entity_id
_entity_poly.type
_entity_poly.pdbx_seq_one_letter_code
_entity_poly.pdbx_strand_id
1 'polypeptide(L)'
;MKAKRVPAQVGNTMESVHPNVREVIPNAKKVVHALRTKQDGHDDVYMPVPNGNLRKLVLHYYKRVEDDNGDYAGIYEWVQDLYPLVKYFCETTGQKLVVDPDATTGATYRRNSDPDAKTGASTKAEEVKDKKEPEEPDTSTGASN
;
A
#
# COMPACT_ATOMS: atom_id res chain seq x y z
N MET A 1 -9.74 -7.13 18.76
CA MET A 1 -9.06 -7.78 17.62
C MET A 1 -10.10 -8.07 16.54
N LYS A 2 -9.84 -7.68 15.28
CA LYS A 2 -10.62 -8.13 14.10
C LYS A 2 -10.13 -9.54 13.72
N ALA A 3 -10.97 -10.37 13.11
CA ALA A 3 -10.75 -11.82 12.96
C ALA A 3 -10.49 -12.51 14.32
N LYS A 4 -11.56 -12.73 15.11
CA LYS A 4 -11.47 -13.39 16.42
C LYS A 4 -10.87 -14.78 16.27
N ARG A 5 -9.84 -15.08 17.06
CA ARG A 5 -9.30 -16.44 17.16
C ARG A 5 -10.24 -17.27 18.02
N VAL A 6 -10.66 -18.43 17.53
CA VAL A 6 -11.51 -19.39 18.25
C VAL A 6 -10.69 -20.66 18.44
N PRO A 7 -10.26 -21.01 19.67
CA PRO A 7 -9.40 -22.18 19.90
C PRO A 7 -9.95 -23.49 19.32
N ALA A 8 -11.27 -23.66 19.33
CA ALA A 8 -11.95 -24.81 18.76
C ALA A 8 -11.81 -24.94 17.22
N GLN A 9 -11.27 -23.94 16.53
CA GLN A 9 -11.03 -23.97 15.08
C GLN A 9 -9.65 -24.53 14.71
N VAL A 10 -8.78 -24.86 15.67
CA VAL A 10 -7.48 -25.48 15.36
C VAL A 10 -7.69 -26.81 14.65
N GLY A 11 -7.01 -27.00 13.51
CA GLY A 11 -7.14 -28.19 12.66
C GLY A 11 -8.30 -28.15 11.65
N ASN A 12 -9.20 -27.17 11.76
CA ASN A 12 -10.28 -27.00 10.79
C ASN A 12 -9.77 -26.54 9.42
N THR A 13 -10.48 -26.90 8.36
CA THR A 13 -10.16 -26.44 7.01
C THR A 13 -10.47 -24.96 6.85
N MET A 14 -9.74 -24.28 5.96
CA MET A 14 -10.01 -22.88 5.62
C MET A 14 -11.46 -22.65 5.19
N GLU A 15 -12.06 -23.58 4.46
CA GLU A 15 -13.46 -23.49 4.05
C GLU A 15 -14.42 -23.48 5.26
N SER A 16 -14.19 -24.34 6.25
CA SER A 16 -15.07 -24.46 7.42
C SER A 16 -15.01 -23.27 8.39
N VAL A 17 -13.89 -22.54 8.43
CA VAL A 17 -13.73 -21.37 9.32
C VAL A 17 -14.19 -20.07 8.67
N HIS A 18 -14.53 -20.10 7.38
CA HIS A 18 -15.04 -18.95 6.64
C HIS A 18 -16.56 -19.07 6.43
N PRO A 19 -17.32 -17.97 6.58
CA PRO A 19 -18.74 -18.00 6.27
C PRO A 19 -18.95 -18.21 4.77
N ASN A 20 -19.89 -19.08 4.40
CA ASN A 20 -20.27 -19.31 3.01
C ASN A 20 -21.21 -18.21 2.51
N VAL A 21 -20.67 -16.99 2.40
CA VAL A 21 -21.39 -15.79 1.96
C VAL A 21 -20.57 -15.04 0.92
N ARG A 22 -21.26 -14.51 -0.10
CA ARG A 22 -20.64 -13.68 -1.14
C ARG A 22 -19.41 -14.37 -1.77
N GLU A 23 -18.35 -13.60 -2.02
CA GLU A 23 -17.10 -14.05 -2.63
C GLU A 23 -16.03 -14.50 -1.61
N VAL A 24 -16.41 -14.79 -0.35
CA VAL A 24 -15.43 -15.11 0.70
C VAL A 24 -14.62 -16.36 0.37
N ILE A 25 -15.30 -17.47 0.03
CA ILE A 25 -14.63 -18.74 -0.30
C ILE A 25 -13.82 -18.63 -1.61
N PRO A 26 -14.35 -18.08 -2.72
CA PRO A 26 -13.56 -17.83 -3.92
C PRO A 26 -12.30 -16.96 -3.67
N ASN A 27 -12.43 -15.88 -2.90
CA ASN A 27 -11.28 -15.01 -2.60
C ASN A 27 -10.25 -15.69 -1.70
N ALA A 28 -10.68 -16.46 -0.70
CA ALA A 28 -9.77 -17.25 0.12
C ALA A 28 -8.98 -18.26 -0.73
N LYS A 29 -9.62 -18.92 -1.71
CA LYS A 29 -8.94 -19.82 -2.66
C LYS A 29 -7.89 -19.09 -3.50
N LYS A 30 -8.18 -17.87 -3.98
CA LYS A 30 -7.23 -17.04 -4.74
C LYS A 30 -6.01 -16.67 -3.90
N VAL A 31 -6.21 -16.24 -2.65
CA VAL A 31 -5.11 -15.90 -1.73
C VAL A 31 -4.24 -17.12 -1.46
N VAL A 32 -4.85 -18.27 -1.13
CA VAL A 32 -4.12 -19.52 -0.88
C VAL A 32 -3.33 -19.95 -2.12
N HIS A 33 -3.92 -19.84 -3.31
CA HIS A 33 -3.24 -20.15 -4.56
C HIS A 33 -2.02 -19.26 -4.77
N ALA A 34 -2.21 -17.93 -4.71
CA ALA A 34 -1.16 -16.95 -4.94
C ALA A 34 0.06 -17.18 -4.02
N LEU A 35 -0.18 -17.41 -2.72
CA LEU A 35 0.90 -17.63 -1.76
C LEU A 35 1.54 -19.01 -1.92
N ARG A 36 0.78 -20.05 -2.28
CA ARG A 36 1.33 -21.39 -2.46
C ARG A 36 2.22 -21.48 -3.69
N THR A 37 1.87 -20.78 -4.77
CA THR A 37 2.60 -20.81 -6.05
C THR A 37 3.62 -19.69 -6.21
N LYS A 38 3.74 -18.79 -5.22
CA LYS A 38 4.51 -17.52 -5.35
C LYS A 38 4.11 -16.80 -6.63
N GLN A 39 2.81 -16.61 -6.81
CA GLN A 39 2.28 -15.98 -8.01
C GLN A 39 2.95 -14.62 -8.22
N ASP A 40 3.45 -14.41 -9.43
CA ASP A 40 4.18 -13.20 -9.83
C ASP A 40 5.43 -12.91 -8.98
N GLY A 41 5.99 -13.92 -8.28
CA GLY A 41 7.18 -13.80 -7.45
C GLY A 41 6.94 -13.17 -6.07
N HIS A 42 5.69 -13.02 -5.64
CA HIS A 42 5.36 -12.41 -4.35
C HIS A 42 5.09 -13.44 -3.25
N ASP A 43 5.51 -13.09 -2.02
CA ASP A 43 5.29 -13.88 -0.80
C ASP A 43 4.18 -13.28 0.08
N ASP A 44 3.50 -12.24 -0.38
CA ASP A 44 2.46 -11.55 0.36
C ASP A 44 1.25 -11.13 -0.48
N VAL A 45 0.10 -11.01 0.18
CA VAL A 45 -1.15 -10.55 -0.41
C VAL A 45 -1.82 -9.53 0.50
N TYR A 46 -2.17 -8.38 -0.07
CA TYR A 46 -2.92 -7.32 0.59
C TYR A 46 -4.37 -7.35 0.11
N MET A 47 -5.31 -7.55 1.04
CA MET A 47 -6.73 -7.62 0.73
C MET A 47 -7.52 -6.65 1.63
N PRO A 48 -7.83 -5.44 1.13
CA PRO A 48 -8.76 -4.56 1.82
C PRO A 48 -10.15 -5.20 1.85
N VAL A 49 -10.85 -5.12 2.98
CA VAL A 49 -12.17 -5.72 3.15
C VAL A 49 -13.25 -4.64 2.96
N PRO A 50 -14.07 -4.74 1.89
CA PRO A 50 -15.21 -3.85 1.70
C PRO A 50 -16.19 -4.01 2.86
N ASN A 51 -16.48 -2.91 3.54
CA ASN A 51 -17.35 -2.91 4.72
C ASN A 51 -18.41 -1.80 4.70
N GLY A 52 -18.41 -0.94 3.68
CA GLY A 52 -19.38 0.16 3.50
C GLY A 52 -19.26 1.29 4.52
N ASN A 53 -18.25 1.27 5.40
CA ASN A 53 -18.07 2.26 6.45
C ASN A 53 -16.81 3.09 6.19
N LEU A 54 -16.98 4.38 5.89
CA LEU A 54 -15.89 5.32 5.62
C LEU A 54 -14.96 5.57 6.82
N ARG A 55 -15.35 5.13 8.02
CA ARG A 55 -14.55 5.21 9.26
C ARG A 55 -13.98 3.86 9.67
N LYS A 56 -13.88 2.91 8.75
CA LYS A 56 -13.24 1.61 8.96
C LYS A 56 -12.47 1.19 7.72
N LEU A 57 -11.16 1.05 7.88
CA LEU A 57 -10.27 0.61 6.81
C LEU A 57 -9.62 -0.71 7.24
N VAL A 58 -10.33 -1.81 7.05
CA VAL A 58 -9.86 -3.14 7.44
C VAL A 58 -9.01 -3.73 6.33
N LEU A 59 -7.75 -4.03 6.64
CA LEU A 59 -6.82 -4.71 5.75
C LEU A 59 -6.52 -6.10 6.30
N HIS A 60 -6.66 -7.11 5.43
CA HIS A 60 -6.07 -8.42 5.66
C HIS A 60 -4.74 -8.47 4.92
N TYR A 61 -3.67 -8.72 5.67
CA TYR A 61 -2.34 -8.98 5.15
C TYR A 61 -2.05 -10.47 5.33
N TYR A 62 -1.75 -11.15 4.23
CA TYR A 62 -1.34 -12.54 4.25
C TYR A 62 0.11 -12.65 3.83
N LYS A 63 0.89 -13.45 4.55
CA LYS A 63 2.27 -13.76 4.20
C LYS A 63 2.46 -15.26 4.10
N ARG A 64 3.19 -15.69 3.08
CA ARG A 64 3.68 -17.07 2.95
C ARG A 64 4.64 -17.38 4.10
N VAL A 65 4.47 -18.55 4.70
CA VAL A 65 5.41 -19.11 5.68
C VAL A 65 6.13 -20.27 5.01
N GLU A 66 7.45 -20.28 5.15
CA GLU A 66 8.33 -21.33 4.63
C GLU A 66 8.97 -22.08 5.79
N ASP A 67 9.27 -23.35 5.58
CA ASP A 67 10.11 -24.13 6.50
C ASP A 67 11.61 -23.87 6.24
N ASP A 68 12.47 -24.58 6.96
CA ASP A 68 13.92 -24.43 6.85
C ASP A 68 14.48 -24.83 5.46
N ASN A 69 13.71 -25.59 4.65
CA ASN A 69 14.09 -25.96 3.29
C ASN A 69 13.57 -24.96 2.23
N GLY A 70 12.80 -23.94 2.66
CA GLY A 70 12.14 -22.99 1.75
C GLY A 70 10.82 -23.53 1.18
N ASP A 71 10.33 -24.66 1.65
CA ASP A 71 9.08 -25.25 1.19
C ASP A 71 7.87 -24.56 1.84
N TYR A 72 6.73 -24.57 1.16
CA TYR A 72 5.51 -23.93 1.65
C TYR A 72 5.00 -24.62 2.92
N ALA A 73 5.10 -23.95 4.06
CA ALA A 73 4.66 -24.47 5.36
C ALA A 73 3.28 -23.90 5.78
N GLY A 74 2.87 -22.76 5.23
CA GLY A 74 1.55 -22.21 5.52
C GLY A 74 1.37 -20.73 5.20
N ILE A 75 0.38 -20.12 5.85
CA ILE A 75 0.02 -18.71 5.69
C ILE A 75 -0.07 -18.08 7.07
N TYR A 76 0.55 -16.93 7.22
CA TYR A 76 0.34 -16.03 8.33
C TYR A 76 -0.67 -14.96 7.95
N GLU A 77 -1.74 -14.76 8.74
CA GLU A 77 -2.74 -13.71 8.54
C GLU A 77 -2.64 -12.65 9.64
N TRP A 78 -2.48 -11.39 9.21
CA TRP A 78 -2.60 -10.20 10.04
C TRP A 78 -3.80 -9.36 9.61
N VAL A 79 -4.70 -9.05 10.54
CA VAL A 79 -5.87 -8.20 10.28
C VAL A 79 -5.80 -6.91 11.10
N GLN A 80 -5.79 -5.77 10.41
CA GLN A 80 -5.67 -4.46 11.04
C GLN A 80 -6.78 -3.53 10.56
N ASP A 81 -7.33 -2.73 11.48
CA ASP A 81 -8.07 -1.51 11.13
C ASP A 81 -7.05 -0.37 11.08
N LEU A 82 -6.82 0.16 9.87
CA LEU A 82 -5.88 1.25 9.60
C LEU A 82 -6.51 2.63 9.82
N TYR A 83 -7.84 2.71 9.95
CA TYR A 83 -8.51 3.99 10.09
C TYR A 83 -8.02 4.84 11.28
N PRO A 84 -7.72 4.28 12.47
CA PRO A 84 -7.17 5.06 13.57
C PRO A 84 -5.84 5.75 13.22
N LEU A 85 -4.96 5.08 12.46
CA LEU A 85 -3.70 5.65 12.00
C LEU A 85 -3.94 6.79 11.00
N VAL A 86 -4.84 6.57 10.03
CA VAL A 86 -5.21 7.59 9.04
C VAL A 86 -5.84 8.81 9.72
N LYS A 87 -6.72 8.59 10.70
CA LYS A 87 -7.33 9.65 11.51
C LYS A 87 -6.27 10.45 12.26
N TYR A 88 -5.36 9.77 12.96
CA TYR A 88 -4.26 10.41 13.68
C TYR A 88 -3.38 11.26 12.74
N PHE A 89 -3.06 10.73 11.56
CA PHE A 89 -2.30 11.46 10.55
C PHE A 89 -3.03 12.73 10.09
N CYS A 90 -4.32 12.64 9.76
CA CYS A 90 -5.14 13.79 9.37
C CYS A 90 -5.20 14.85 10.50
N GLU A 91 -5.41 14.43 11.74
CA GLU A 91 -5.49 15.33 12.89
C GLU A 91 -4.17 16.05 13.17
N THR A 92 -3.04 15.35 13.03
CA THR A 92 -1.70 15.90 13.31
C THR A 92 -1.22 16.84 12.19
N THR A 93 -1.64 16.59 10.95
CA THR A 93 -1.18 17.34 9.78
C THR A 93 -2.16 18.42 9.32
N GLY A 94 -3.38 18.45 9.86
CA GLY A 94 -4.47 19.29 9.37
C GLY A 94 -5.06 18.85 8.03
N GLN A 95 -4.67 17.68 7.51
CA GLN A 95 -5.23 17.12 6.28
C GLN A 95 -6.62 16.53 6.51
N LYS A 96 -7.42 16.40 5.43
CA LYS A 96 -8.74 15.78 5.46
C LYS A 96 -8.91 14.74 4.36
N LEU A 97 -9.63 13.66 4.67
CA LEU A 97 -10.08 12.69 3.68
C LEU A 97 -11.25 13.28 2.89
N VAL A 98 -11.17 13.24 1.57
CA VAL A 98 -12.25 13.64 0.66
C VAL A 98 -12.66 12.45 -0.21
N VAL A 99 -13.94 12.35 -0.52
CA VAL A 99 -14.43 11.35 -1.47
C VAL A 99 -14.06 11.80 -2.87
N ASP A 100 -13.32 10.96 -3.58
CA ASP A 100 -13.00 11.17 -4.99
C ASP A 100 -14.17 10.66 -5.86
N PRO A 101 -14.85 11.54 -6.63
CA PRO A 101 -15.95 11.13 -7.50
C PRO A 101 -15.53 10.24 -8.67
N ASP A 102 -14.25 10.28 -9.06
CA ASP A 102 -13.70 9.48 -10.16
C ASP A 102 -13.11 8.14 -9.65
N ALA A 103 -13.06 7.94 -8.34
CA ALA A 103 -12.61 6.69 -7.76
C ALA A 103 -13.60 5.56 -8.09
N THR A 104 -13.20 4.71 -9.02
CA THR A 104 -13.90 3.46 -9.33
C THR A 104 -13.70 2.49 -8.16
N THR A 105 -14.63 2.53 -7.20
CA THR A 105 -14.85 1.58 -6.09
C THR A 105 -13.62 0.76 -5.68
N GLY A 106 -12.82 1.33 -4.78
CA GLY A 106 -11.65 0.68 -4.20
C GLY A 106 -11.94 -0.70 -3.57
N ALA A 107 -10.89 -1.53 -3.62
CA ALA A 107 -10.75 -2.90 -3.11
C ALA A 107 -11.16 -4.07 -4.04
N THR A 108 -11.35 -3.84 -5.35
CA THR A 108 -11.17 -4.93 -6.32
C THR A 108 -9.69 -4.99 -6.70
N TYR A 109 -9.06 -6.14 -6.44
CA TYR A 109 -7.80 -6.62 -7.04
C TYR A 109 -7.20 -5.66 -8.09
N ARG A 110 -6.35 -4.72 -7.66
CA ARG A 110 -5.29 -4.22 -8.54
C ARG A 110 -4.28 -5.36 -8.58
N ARG A 111 -4.47 -6.29 -9.53
CA ARG A 111 -3.36 -7.14 -10.01
C ARG A 111 -2.18 -6.20 -10.21
N ASN A 112 -1.08 -6.43 -9.50
CA ASN A 112 0.24 -5.84 -9.73
C ASN A 112 0.21 -4.62 -10.65
N SER A 113 -0.22 -3.48 -10.11
CA SER A 113 0.16 -2.21 -10.71
C SER A 113 1.36 -1.76 -9.92
N ASP A 114 2.53 -1.83 -10.56
CA ASP A 114 3.78 -1.23 -10.09
C ASP A 114 3.49 0.07 -9.36
N PRO A 115 4.06 0.30 -8.16
CA PRO A 115 3.88 1.54 -7.44
C PRO A 115 4.73 2.63 -8.11
N ASP A 116 4.36 3.07 -9.32
CA ASP A 116 4.88 4.32 -9.86
C ASP A 116 4.07 5.47 -9.27
N ALA A 117 4.21 5.64 -7.95
CA ALA A 117 3.67 6.77 -7.19
C ALA A 117 4.52 8.01 -7.50
N LYS A 118 4.43 8.52 -8.73
CA LYS A 118 4.97 9.84 -9.08
C LYS A 118 3.97 10.94 -8.72
N THR A 119 3.73 11.12 -7.44
CA THR A 119 3.18 12.37 -6.91
C THR A 119 3.88 12.73 -5.61
N GLY A 120 5.20 12.94 -5.72
CA GLY A 120 5.96 13.61 -4.68
C GLY A 120 5.46 15.05 -4.52
N ALA A 121 4.87 15.33 -3.36
CA ALA A 121 4.66 16.69 -2.90
C ALA A 121 6.01 17.35 -2.63
N SER A 122 6.51 18.10 -3.61
CA SER A 122 7.53 19.12 -3.39
C SER A 122 7.27 20.27 -4.34
N THR A 123 6.54 21.28 -3.89
CA THR A 123 6.61 22.62 -4.48
C THR A 123 8.01 23.16 -4.23
N LYS A 124 8.87 23.04 -5.25
CA LYS A 124 10.10 23.82 -5.35
C LYS A 124 9.67 25.29 -5.45
N ALA A 125 9.88 26.06 -4.38
CA ALA A 125 9.72 27.50 -4.41
C ALA A 125 10.57 28.07 -5.56
N GLU A 126 9.92 28.87 -6.40
CA GLU A 126 10.49 29.48 -7.59
C GLU A 126 11.71 30.34 -7.23
N GLU A 127 12.84 30.05 -7.89
CA GLU A 127 13.97 30.96 -7.98
C GLU A 127 13.51 32.24 -8.69
N VAL A 128 13.39 33.33 -7.93
CA VAL A 128 13.31 34.68 -8.47
C VAL A 128 14.69 35.02 -9.04
N LYS A 129 14.89 34.76 -10.34
CA LYS A 129 15.98 35.36 -11.11
C LYS A 129 15.60 36.79 -11.47
N ASP A 130 16.05 37.72 -10.63
CA ASP A 130 16.00 39.14 -10.95
C ASP A 130 17.07 39.47 -12.01
N LYS A 131 16.68 40.26 -12.99
CA LYS A 131 17.49 40.66 -14.15
C LYS A 131 18.34 41.88 -13.77
N LYS A 132 19.64 41.85 -14.06
CA LYS A 132 20.41 43.08 -14.33
C LYS A 132 21.52 42.81 -15.33
N GLU A 133 21.44 43.50 -16.46
CA GLU A 133 22.43 43.61 -17.54
C GLU A 133 23.19 44.96 -17.35
N PRO A 134 24.16 45.34 -18.18
CA PRO A 134 25.60 45.00 -18.18
C PRO A 134 26.50 46.22 -17.85
N GLU A 135 27.76 46.01 -17.42
CA GLU A 135 28.84 47.01 -17.57
C GLU A 135 30.21 46.30 -17.74
N GLU A 136 30.90 46.54 -18.87
CA GLU A 136 32.36 46.40 -18.97
C GLU A 136 33.03 47.58 -18.25
N PRO A 137 34.27 47.44 -17.76
CA PRO A 137 35.36 48.01 -18.56
C PRO A 137 36.70 47.23 -18.56
N ASP A 138 37.49 47.70 -19.52
CA ASP A 138 38.76 47.29 -20.13
C ASP A 138 40.04 47.46 -19.26
N THR A 139 41.15 46.95 -19.79
CA THR A 139 42.59 47.14 -19.45
C THR A 139 43.17 46.28 -18.31
N SER A 140 44.40 45.71 -18.34
CA SER A 140 45.61 46.01 -19.12
C SER A 140 46.64 44.84 -19.07
N THR A 141 47.46 44.73 -20.12
CA THR A 141 48.92 44.43 -20.16
C THR A 141 49.50 43.06 -19.78
N GLY A 142 50.27 42.49 -20.73
CA GLY A 142 51.29 41.47 -20.45
C GLY A 142 51.83 40.76 -21.71
N ALA A 143 52.64 41.45 -22.51
CA ALA A 143 53.45 40.84 -23.58
C ALA A 143 54.66 40.09 -22.99
N SER A 144 55.13 39.03 -23.66
CA SER A 144 56.54 38.91 -24.10
C SER A 144 56.83 37.59 -24.84
N ASN A 145 57.41 37.78 -26.03
CA ASN A 145 58.33 36.98 -26.86
C ASN A 145 58.06 35.51 -27.18
#